data_AF-A0A6B3E1V5-F1
#
_entry.id   AF-A0A6B3E1V5-F1
#
_cell.length_a   1.000
_cell.length_b   1.000
_cell.length_c   1.000
_cell.angle_alpha   90.00
_cell.angle_beta   90.00
_cell.angle_gamma   90.00
#
_symmetry.space_group_name_H-M   'P 1'
#
loop_
_entity.id
_entity.type
_entity.pdbx_description
1 polymer ?
#
loop_
_entity_poly.entity_id
_entity_poly.type
_entity_poly.pdbx_seq_one_letter_code
_entity_poly.pdbx_strand_id
1 'polypeptide(L)' 'GAALCRHAFDAGWCVRIGTERAVRLTPAGERALSDLLGVGAAALE' A
#
# COMPACT_ATOMS: atom_id res chain seq x y z
N GLY A 1 8.18 9.29 3.17
CA GLY A 1 6.82 8.77 3.48
C GLY A 1 5.76 9.29 2.53
N ALA A 2 5.38 10.57 2.62
CA ALA A 2 4.21 11.10 1.92
C ALA A 2 4.21 10.93 0.39
N ALA A 3 5.35 11.11 -0.29
CA ALA A 3 5.48 10.88 -1.72
C ALA A 3 5.19 9.41 -2.11
N LEU A 4 5.69 8.45 -1.32
CA LEU A 4 5.40 7.03 -1.51
C LEU A 4 3.92 6.73 -1.29
N CYS A 5 3.32 7.27 -0.23
CA CYS A 5 1.88 7.10 0.00
C CYS A 5 1.07 7.67 -1.17
N ARG A 6 1.42 8.85 -1.68
CA ARG A 6 0.74 9.46 -2.83
C ARG A 6 0.85 8.56 -4.07
N HIS A 7 2.05 8.09 -4.38
CA HIS A 7 2.27 7.17 -5.48
C HIS A 7 1.47 5.87 -5.33
N ALA A 8 1.51 5.25 -4.15
CA ALA A 8 0.75 4.02 -3.88
C ALA A 8 -0.77 4.23 -4.05
N PHE A 9 -1.29 5.42 -3.75
CA PHE A 9 -2.68 5.76 -4.04
C PHE A 9 -2.96 5.96 -5.53
N ASP A 10 -2.16 6.79 -6.21
CA ASP A 10 -2.30 7.06 -7.65
C ASP A 10 -2.13 5.78 -8.49
N ALA A 11 -1.27 4.86 -8.08
CA ALA A 11 -1.04 3.57 -8.73
C ALA A 11 -2.06 2.48 -8.35
N GLY A 12 -3.03 2.76 -7.47
CA GLY A 12 -4.07 1.81 -7.05
C GLY A 12 -3.57 0.70 -6.11
N TRP A 13 -2.42 0.89 -5.47
CA TRP A 13 -1.87 -0.07 -4.51
C TRP A 13 -2.57 -0.03 -3.16
N CYS A 14 -3.16 1.12 -2.81
CA CYS A 14 -3.90 1.33 -1.57
C CYS A 14 -5.30 1.86 -1.83
N VAL A 15 -6.26 1.44 -1.00
CA VAL A 15 -7.61 2.01 -0.93
C VAL A 15 -7.86 2.56 0.46
N ARG A 16 -8.61 3.67 0.56
CA ARG A 16 -9.01 4.23 1.87
C ARG A 16 -9.99 3.28 2.54
N ILE A 17 -9.84 3.10 3.84
CA ILE A 17 -10.82 2.41 4.67
C ILE A 17 -11.20 3.31 5.84
N GLY A 18 -12.50 3.47 6.09
CA GLY A 18 -13.02 4.34 7.14
C GLY A 18 -12.90 5.84 6.82
N THR A 19 -12.99 6.66 7.87
CA THR A 19 -13.14 8.12 7.78
C THR A 19 -11.83 8.90 7.93
N GLU A 20 -10.75 8.23 8.35
CA GLU A 20 -9.48 8.89 8.69
C GLU A 20 -8.35 8.48 7.73
N ARG A 21 -7.12 8.30 8.24
CA ARG A 21 -5.93 8.02 7.43
C ARG A 21 -5.69 6.53 7.16
N ALA A 22 -6.60 5.66 7.59
CA ALA A 22 -6.47 4.23 7.42
C ALA A 22 -6.60 3.82 5.95
N VAL A 23 -5.77 2.86 5.54
CA VAL A 23 -5.69 2.36 4.17
C VAL A 23 -5.52 0.86 4.20
N ARG A 24 -6.06 0.17 3.19
CA ARG A 24 -5.82 -1.25 2.95
C ARG A 24 -5.07 -1.41 1.64
N LEU A 25 -4.13 -2.36 1.59
CA LEU A 25 -3.48 -2.73 0.34
C LEU A 25 -4.43 -3.52 -0.56
N THR A 26 -4.33 -3.28 -1.86
CA THR A 26 -4.91 -4.16 -2.88
C THR A 26 -3.95 -5.32 -3.15
N PRO A 27 -4.40 -6.43 -3.76
CA PRO A 27 -3.51 -7.51 -4.16
C PRO A 27 -2.37 -7.05 -5.08
N ALA A 28 -2.64 -6.07 -5.94
CA ALA A 28 -1.62 -5.44 -6.77
C ALA A 28 -0.61 -4.65 -5.94
N GLY A 29 -1.07 -3.93 -4.91
CA GLY A 29 -0.23 -3.21 -3.98
C GLY A 29 0.67 -4.12 -3.14
N GLU A 30 0.14 -5.24 -2.65
CA GLU A 30 0.93 -6.26 -1.94
C GLU A 30 2.06 -6.79 -2.81
N ARG A 31 1.76 -7.12 -4.08
CA ARG A 31 2.76 -7.61 -5.03
C ARG A 31 3.82 -6.53 -5.32
N ALA A 32 3.40 -5.31 -5.61
CA ALA A 32 4.31 -4.22 -5.93
C ALA A 32 5.23 -3.85 -4.75
N LEU A 33 4.71 -3.83 -3.53
CA LEU A 33 5.51 -3.63 -2.31
C LEU A 33 6.53 -4.75 -2.11
N SER A 34 6.14 -6.00 -2.34
CA SER A 34 7.05 -7.13 -2.25
C SER A 34 8.13 -7.09 -3.32
N ASP A 35 7.78 -6.77 -4.57
CA ASP A 35 8.72 -6.79 -5.70
C ASP A 35 9.69 -5.60 -5.68
N LEU A 36 9.23 -4.40 -5.28
CA LEU A 36 10.04 -3.17 -5.34
C LEU A 36 10.76 -2.85 -4.04
N LEU A 37 10.16 -3.19 -2.90
CA LEU A 37 10.63 -2.80 -1.58
C LEU A 37 10.97 -4.00 -0.69
N GLY A 38 10.72 -5.23 -1.14
CA GLY A 38 10.95 -6.44 -0.35
C GLY A 38 10.01 -6.56 0.85
N VAL A 39 8.93 -5.77 0.89
CA VAL A 39 7.96 -5.76 1.99
C VAL A 39 6.87 -6.76 1.67
N GLY A 40 7.00 -7.98 2.21
CA GLY A 40 5.99 -9.02 2.08
C GLY A 40 4.79 -8.76 3.00
N ALA A 41 3.64 -9.38 2.67
CA ALA A 41 2.42 -9.28 3.47
C ALA A 41 2.61 -9.66 4.96
N ALA A 42 3.56 -10.57 5.25
CA ALA A 42 3.93 -10.96 6.61
C ALA A 42 4.51 -9.81 7.46
N ALA A 43 4.95 -8.71 6.85
CA ALA A 43 5.42 -7.52 7.56
C ALA A 43 4.26 -6.59 8.02
N LEU A 44 3.02 -6.92 7.65
CA LEU A 44 1.81 -6.12 7.92
C LEU A 44 0.89 -6.77 8.97
N GLU A 45 1.30 -7.91 9.55
CA GLU A 45 0.59 -8.61 10.64
C GLU A 45 0.90 -8.02 12.02
#